data_AF-D6WC20-F1
#
_entry.id   AF-D6WC20-F1
#
_cell.length_a   1.000
_cell.length_b   1.000
_cell.length_c   1.000
_cell.angle_alpha   90.00
_cell.angle_beta   90.00
_cell.angle_gamma   90.00
#
_symmetry.space_group_name_H-M   'P 1'
#
loop_
_entity.id
_entity.type
_entity.pdbx_description
1 polymer ?
#
loop_
_entity_poly.entity_id
_entity_poly.type
_entity_poly.pdbx_seq_one_letter_code
_entity_poly.pdbx_strand_id
1 'polypeptide(L)'
;MWNMMCDVMPTISEDSISQRSSQFSGEDANFEQLMVSMLDERDKLMDSLRETQERLGETEMKLADVEKERDSLHRQIAANLPQVRAPTTDLELYRFLPAKRLPQTPFS
;
A
#
# COMPACT_ATOMS: atom_id res chain seq x y z
N MET A 1 -13.15 -23.55 20.15
CA MET A 1 -11.97 -22.68 19.89
C MET A 1 -10.73 -23.55 20.06
N TRP A 2 -10.06 -23.76 18.93
CA TRP A 2 -8.83 -24.51 18.62
C TRP A 2 -8.06 -25.22 19.76
N ASN A 3 -8.02 -26.55 19.67
CA ASN A 3 -7.13 -27.42 20.41
C ASN A 3 -5.69 -27.14 19.98
N MET A 4 -4.92 -26.48 20.86
CA MET A 4 -3.48 -26.29 20.74
C MET A 4 -2.79 -27.64 21.03
N MET A 5 -2.86 -28.57 20.08
CA MET A 5 -2.02 -29.75 20.13
C MET A 5 -0.63 -29.31 19.67
N CYS A 6 0.26 -29.00 20.60
CA CYS A 6 1.69 -29.01 20.32
C CYS A 6 2.05 -30.43 19.92
N ASP A 7 1.97 -30.74 18.62
CA ASP A 7 2.41 -32.03 18.07
C ASP A 7 3.90 -32.18 18.41
N VAL A 8 4.16 -32.96 19.46
CA VAL A 8 5.48 -33.46 19.83
C VAL A 8 5.99 -34.29 18.67
N MET A 9 7.14 -33.91 18.12
CA MET A 9 7.82 -34.69 17.09
C MET A 9 8.16 -36.08 17.65
N PRO A 10 7.80 -37.18 16.97
CA PRO A 10 8.17 -38.51 17.42
C PRO A 10 9.70 -38.66 17.39
N THR A 11 10.27 -39.11 18.50
CA THR A 11 11.70 -39.41 18.60
C THR A 11 12.00 -40.69 17.83
N ILE A 12 12.85 -40.61 16.81
CA ILE A 12 13.32 -41.74 15.99
C ILE A 12 14.43 -42.49 16.74
N SER A 13 14.33 -43.81 16.86
CA SER A 13 15.34 -44.65 17.51
C SER A 13 16.62 -44.76 16.67
N GLU A 14 17.77 -44.32 17.21
CA GLU A 14 19.08 -44.26 16.52
C GLU A 14 19.72 -45.64 16.24
N ASP A 15 19.27 -46.72 16.89
CA ASP A 15 19.98 -48.01 16.87
C ASP A 15 19.98 -48.73 15.50
N SER A 16 19.12 -48.36 14.55
CA SER A 16 19.08 -48.97 13.22
C SER A 16 20.00 -48.29 12.19
N ILE A 17 20.54 -47.11 12.50
CA ILE A 17 21.25 -46.26 11.51
C ILE A 17 22.74 -46.57 11.41
N SER A 18 23.33 -47.10 12.48
CA SER A 18 24.77 -47.33 12.60
C SER A 18 25.33 -48.41 11.66
N GLN A 19 24.49 -49.29 11.09
CA GLN A 19 24.92 -50.33 10.15
C GLN A 19 24.76 -49.97 8.67
N ARG A 20 24.02 -48.91 8.34
CA ARG A 20 23.83 -48.40 6.96
C ARG A 20 24.54 -47.07 6.69
N SER A 21 25.05 -46.43 7.74
CA SER A 21 25.60 -45.07 7.71
C SER A 21 26.88 -44.94 6.87
N SER A 22 27.68 -46.01 6.70
CA SER A 22 28.96 -45.90 5.98
C SER A 22 28.84 -45.63 4.47
N GLN A 23 27.65 -45.78 3.88
CA GLN A 23 27.40 -45.51 2.45
C GLN A 23 26.58 -44.24 2.20
N PHE A 24 25.95 -43.67 3.24
CA PHE A 24 25.02 -42.54 3.15
C PHE A 24 25.61 -41.22 3.68
N SER A 25 26.75 -41.25 4.38
CA SER A 25 27.37 -40.07 4.98
C SER A 25 27.73 -38.93 4.01
N GLY A 26 27.90 -39.23 2.71
CA GLY A 26 28.14 -38.19 1.70
C GLY A 26 26.88 -37.46 1.23
N GLU A 27 25.71 -38.11 1.32
CA GLU A 27 24.42 -37.53 0.95
C GLU A 27 23.82 -36.72 2.12
N ASP A 28 24.03 -37.16 3.36
CA ASP A 28 23.65 -36.37 4.56
C ASP A 28 24.36 -35.01 4.60
N ALA A 29 25.67 -34.98 4.34
CA ALA A 29 26.43 -33.73 4.27
C ALA A 29 25.94 -32.78 3.15
N ASN A 30 25.45 -33.34 2.03
CA ASN A 30 24.89 -32.55 0.94
C ASN A 30 23.53 -31.93 1.33
N PHE A 31 22.70 -32.69 2.04
CA PHE A 31 21.41 -32.21 2.56
C PHE A 31 21.58 -31.14 3.64
N GLU A 32 22.55 -31.31 4.54
CA GLU A 32 22.90 -30.32 5.56
C GLU A 32 23.36 -29.00 4.91
N GLN A 33 24.23 -29.06 3.90
CA GLN A 33 24.70 -27.88 3.17
C GLN A 33 23.54 -27.14 2.47
N LEU A 34 22.62 -27.89 1.85
CA LEU A 34 21.42 -27.32 1.22
C LEU A 34 20.52 -26.64 2.25
N MET A 35 20.32 -27.27 3.40
CA MET A 35 19.53 -26.70 4.50
C MET A 35 20.14 -25.37 4.99
N VAL A 36 21.46 -25.30 5.17
CA VAL A 36 22.16 -24.06 5.53
C VAL A 36 21.94 -22.99 4.46
N SER A 37 22.12 -23.33 3.18
CA SER A 37 21.89 -22.38 2.08
C SER A 37 20.45 -21.85 2.05
N MET A 38 19.47 -22.73 2.27
CA MET A 38 18.06 -22.35 2.31
C MET A 38 17.73 -21.44 3.50
N LEU A 39 18.33 -21.68 4.67
CA LEU A 39 18.18 -20.82 5.85
C LEU A 39 18.82 -19.45 5.61
N ASP A 40 20.02 -19.40 5.02
CA ASP A 40 20.71 -18.17 4.68
C ASP A 40 19.92 -17.34 3.63
N GLU A 41 19.35 -18.01 2.62
CA GLU A 41 18.50 -17.37 1.63
C GLU A 41 17.21 -16.83 2.24
N ARG A 42 16.55 -17.60 3.12
CA ARG A 42 15.38 -17.13 3.87
C ARG A 42 15.73 -15.89 4.69
N ASP A 43 16.85 -15.90 5.39
CA ASP A 43 17.26 -14.77 6.24
C ASP A 43 17.55 -13.52 5.40
N LYS A 44 18.24 -13.67 4.26
CA LYS A 44 18.41 -12.56 3.28
C LYS A 44 17.09 -12.03 2.74
N LEU A 45 16.13 -12.91 2.44
CA LEU A 45 14.81 -12.50 1.98
C LEU A 45 14.04 -11.76 3.07
N MET A 46 14.14 -12.18 4.33
CA MET A 46 13.54 -11.46 5.46
C MET A 46 14.15 -10.07 5.65
N ASP A 47 15.48 -9.95 5.55
CA ASP A 47 16.15 -8.65 5.64
C ASP A 47 15.72 -7.71 4.50
N SER A 48 15.66 -8.22 3.27
CA SER A 48 15.18 -7.46 2.10
C SER A 48 13.71 -7.05 2.24
N LEU A 49 12.85 -7.95 2.74
CA LEU A 49 11.45 -7.63 3.02
C LEU A 49 11.34 -6.50 4.06
N ARG A 50 12.15 -6.54 5.11
CA ARG A 50 12.15 -5.50 6.13
C ARG A 50 12.63 -4.16 5.58
N GLU A 51 13.72 -4.14 4.82
CA GLU A 51 14.23 -2.92 4.18
C GLU A 51 13.19 -2.31 3.24
N THR A 52 12.52 -3.14 2.42
CA THR A 52 11.49 -2.65 1.50
C THR A 52 10.27 -2.10 2.23
N GLN A 53 9.86 -2.69 3.35
CA GLN A 53 8.79 -2.18 4.21
C GLN A 53 9.17 -0.84 4.86
N GLU A 54 10.40 -0.70 5.35
CA GLU A 54 10.90 0.56 5.92
C GLU A 54 10.91 1.67 4.85
N ARG A 55 11.43 1.38 3.65
CA ARG A 55 11.41 2.32 2.52
C ARG A 55 10.00 2.68 2.07
N LEU A 56 9.07 1.72 2.07
CA LEU A 56 7.66 1.97 1.78
C LEU A 56 7.08 2.96 2.80
N GLY A 57 7.28 2.72 4.10
CA GLY A 57 6.81 3.63 5.16
C GLY A 57 7.36 5.05 5.02
N GLU A 58 8.63 5.21 4.66
CA GLU A 58 9.20 6.53 4.36
C GLU A 58 8.52 7.21 3.17
N THR A 59 8.21 6.46 2.11
CA THR A 59 7.54 7.01 0.92
C THR A 59 6.09 7.40 1.21
N GLU A 60 5.37 6.62 2.03
CA GLU A 60 4.01 6.94 2.46
C GLU A 60 3.97 8.21 3.32
N MET A 61 4.95 8.39 4.21
CA MET A 61 5.09 9.63 4.98
C MET A 61 5.34 10.85 4.09
N LYS A 62 6.27 10.73 3.14
CA LYS A 62 6.55 11.80 2.16
C LYS A 62 5.33 12.13 1.31
N LEU A 63 4.57 11.10 0.89
CA LEU A 63 3.32 11.28 0.16
C LEU A 63 2.36 12.12 1.00
N ALA A 64 2.09 11.71 2.24
CA ALA A 64 1.17 12.42 3.14
C ALA A 64 1.55 13.90 3.33
N ASP A 65 2.85 14.23 3.39
CA ASP A 65 3.30 15.62 3.49
C ASP A 65 3.06 16.41 2.19
N VAL A 66 3.34 15.82 1.04
CA VAL A 66 3.00 16.42 -0.27
C VAL A 66 1.49 16.62 -0.42
N GLU A 67 0.68 15.69 0.07
CA GLU A 67 -0.78 15.84 0.06
C GLU A 67 -1.25 17.03 0.91
N LYS A 68 -0.66 17.20 2.11
CA LYS A 68 -0.95 18.38 2.97
C LYS A 68 -0.54 19.68 2.29
N GLU A 69 0.61 19.72 1.63
CA GLU A 69 1.07 20.89 0.87
C GLU A 69 0.11 21.21 -0.28
N ARG A 70 -0.27 20.19 -1.05
CA ARG A 70 -1.25 20.28 -2.15
C ARG A 70 -2.58 20.83 -1.65
N ASP A 71 -3.07 20.39 -0.50
CA ASP A 71 -4.31 20.89 0.12
C ASP A 71 -4.16 22.33 0.63
N SER A 72 -3.00 22.66 1.21
CA SER A 72 -2.68 24.02 1.64
C SER A 72 -2.68 25.00 0.46
N LEU A 73 -2.01 24.63 -0.64
CA LEU A 73 -1.98 25.41 -1.87
C LEU A 73 -3.37 25.56 -2.49
N HIS A 74 -4.16 24.48 -2.54
CA HIS A 74 -5.56 24.56 -3.00
C HIS A 74 -6.39 25.54 -2.17
N ARG A 75 -6.25 25.53 -0.84
CA ARG A 75 -6.93 26.49 0.04
C ARG A 75 -6.47 27.92 -0.21
N GLN A 76 -5.16 28.14 -0.42
CA GLN A 76 -4.63 29.46 -0.75
C GLN A 76 -5.16 29.97 -2.09
N ILE A 77 -5.21 29.12 -3.12
CA ILE A 77 -5.80 29.48 -4.42
C ILE A 77 -7.27 29.85 -4.25
N ALA A 78 -8.05 29.01 -3.55
CA ALA A 78 -9.47 29.27 -3.30
C ALA A 78 -9.72 30.58 -2.52
N ALA A 79 -8.80 30.95 -1.61
CA ALA A 79 -8.91 32.17 -0.82
C ALA A 79 -8.48 33.43 -1.59
N ASN A 80 -7.54 33.31 -2.53
CA ASN A 80 -6.99 34.44 -3.30
C ASN A 80 -7.67 34.64 -4.65
N LEU A 81 -8.42 33.65 -5.16
CA LEU A 81 -9.25 33.84 -6.33
C LEU A 81 -10.46 34.70 -5.91
N PRO A 82 -10.67 35.88 -6.51
CA PRO A 82 -11.87 36.67 -6.21
C PRO A 82 -13.11 35.80 -6.46
N GLN A 83 -14.17 35.98 -5.66
CA GLN A 83 -15.44 35.22 -5.73
C GLN A 83 -16.21 35.41 -7.05
N VAL A 84 -15.55 35.68 -8.17
CA VAL A 84 -16.12 35.66 -9.51
C VAL A 84 -16.16 34.20 -9.98
N ARG A 85 -16.93 33.38 -9.27
CA ARG A 85 -17.51 32.19 -9.88
C ARG A 85 -18.42 32.72 -10.98
N ALA A 86 -17.93 32.75 -12.21
CA ALA A 86 -18.81 32.75 -13.37
C ALA A 86 -19.87 31.67 -13.10
N PRO A 87 -21.18 31.97 -13.20
CA PRO A 87 -22.20 31.00 -12.87
C PRO A 87 -21.96 29.74 -13.69
N THR A 88 -21.55 28.66 -13.02
CA THR A 88 -21.22 27.36 -13.63
C THR A 88 -22.47 26.61 -14.09
N THR A 89 -23.62 27.26 -14.09
CA THR A 89 -24.89 26.74 -14.56
C THR A 89 -25.49 27.80 -15.47
N ASP A 90 -25.82 27.42 -16.71
CA ASP A 90 -26.50 28.30 -17.66
C ASP A 90 -27.76 28.95 -17.05
N LEU A 91 -28.41 28.27 -16.10
CA LEU A 91 -29.59 28.75 -15.38
C LEU A 91 -29.34 30.04 -14.56
N GLU A 92 -28.19 30.20 -13.91
CA GLU A 92 -27.91 31.41 -13.12
C GLU A 92 -27.56 32.59 -14.05
N LEU A 93 -27.01 32.32 -15.24
CA LEU A 93 -26.73 33.34 -16.25
C LEU A 93 -28.01 34.05 -16.75
N TYR A 94 -29.13 33.31 -16.85
CA TYR A 94 -30.46 33.88 -17.15
C TYR A 94 -31.06 34.72 -16.02
N ARG A 95 -30.67 34.47 -14.78
CA ARG A 95 -31.16 35.22 -13.61
C ARG A 95 -30.51 36.61 -13.49
N PHE A 96 -29.29 36.76 -14.00
CA PHE A 96 -28.55 38.02 -14.05
C PHE A 96 -28.74 38.82 -15.35
N LEU A 97 -29.42 38.25 -16.36
CA LEU A 97 -29.81 39.00 -17.55
C LEU A 97 -30.89 40.03 -17.16
N PRO A 98 -30.62 41.35 -17.26
CA PRO A 98 -31.65 42.34 -16.98
C PRO A 98 -32.76 42.15 -18.01
N ALA A 99 -33.94 41.75 -17.54
CA ALA A 99 -35.13 41.60 -18.37
C ALA A 99 -35.32 42.89 -19.16
N LYS A 100 -34.97 42.86 -20.46
CA LYS A 100 -35.27 43.95 -21.38
C LYS A 100 -36.79 44.05 -21.41
N ARG A 101 -37.29 45.09 -20.75
CA ARG A 101 -38.68 45.52 -20.73
C ARG A 101 -39.20 45.53 -22.18
N LEU A 102 -40.02 44.55 -22.54
CA LEU A 102 -40.74 44.55 -23.81
C LEU A 102 -41.56 45.85 -23.89
N PRO A 103 -41.49 46.61 -25.00
CA PRO A 103 -42.33 47.78 -25.16
C PRO A 103 -43.78 47.31 -25.25
N GLN A 104 -44.58 47.64 -24.23
CA GLN A 104 -46.02 47.51 -24.29
C GLN A 104 -46.51 48.46 -25.38
N THR A 105 -46.93 47.94 -26.53
CA THR A 105 -47.70 48.70 -27.51
C THR A 105 -49.07 48.98 -26.90
N PRO A 106 -49.51 50.25 -26.78
CA PRO A 106 -50.87 50.53 -26.37
C PRO A 106 -51.82 50.11 -27.50
N PHE A 107 -52.66 49.12 -27.23
CA PHE A 107 -53.85 48.87 -28.05
C PHE A 107 -54.75 50.11 -27.90
N SER A 108 -54.95 50.83 -29.01
CA SER A 108 -56.12 51.71 -29.21
C SER A 108 -57.24 50.92 -29.86
#